data_AF-A0AAW3DPL5-F1
#
_entry.id   AF-A0AAW3DPL5-F1
#
_cell.length_a   1.000
_cell.length_b   1.000
_cell.length_c   1.000
_cell.angle_alpha   90.00
_cell.angle_beta   90.00
_cell.angle_gamma   90.00
#
_symmetry.space_group_name_H-M   'P 1'
#
loop_
_entity.id
_entity.type
_entity.pdbx_description
1 polymer ?
#
loop_
_entity_poly.entity_id
_entity_poly.type
_entity_poly.pdbx_seq_one_letter_code
_entity_poly.pdbx_strand_id
1 'polypeptide(L)'
;EGRVLRAVLYVYHSRLLRHRPYLALLQVEQCLKRLWKMNLVGCIETLAGLIPKKNTSQAHGECLVPSQPMLETVALKVLGGCKLILRLLDCCCKAFLLSVKHLCSEEFILLNTVASGLLSRLWFVYSKACLV
;
A
#
# COMPACT_ATOMS: atom_id res chain seq x y z
N GLU A 1 8.23 6.76 3.69
CA GLU A 1 8.23 5.27 3.65
C GLU A 1 8.70 4.70 2.29
N GLY A 2 7.91 4.74 1.20
CA GLY A 2 8.24 4.03 -0.05
C GLY A 2 9.56 4.42 -0.75
N ARG A 3 10.00 5.68 -0.65
CA ARG A 3 11.34 6.10 -1.15
C ARG A 3 12.49 5.50 -0.35
N VAL A 4 12.33 5.41 0.97
CA VAL A 4 13.34 4.85 1.88
C VAL A 4 13.48 3.35 1.65
N LEU A 5 12.36 2.63 1.49
CA LEU A 5 12.38 1.21 1.16
C LEU A 5 13.15 0.95 -0.14
N ARG A 6 12.90 1.74 -1.19
CA ARG A 6 13.62 1.62 -2.46
C ARG A 6 15.11 1.92 -2.33
N ALA A 7 15.48 2.94 -1.55
CA ALA A 7 16.88 3.26 -1.29
C ALA A 7 17.60 2.12 -0.55
N VAL A 8 16.98 1.54 0.48
CA VAL A 8 17.51 0.37 1.20
C VAL A 8 17.69 -0.81 0.25
N LEU A 9 16.66 -1.14 -0.54
CA LEU A 9 16.74 -2.24 -1.51
C LEU A 9 17.85 -2.03 -2.54
N TYR A 10 18.04 -0.79 -3.01
CA TYR A 10 19.11 -0.46 -3.95
C TYR A 10 20.50 -0.65 -3.35
N VAL A 11 20.75 -0.10 -2.15
CA VAL A 11 22.06 -0.18 -1.48
C VAL A 11 22.47 -1.61 -1.17
N TYR A 12 21.52 -2.46 -0.79
CA TYR A 12 21.80 -3.85 -0.41
C TYR A 12 21.61 -4.85 -1.55
N HIS A 13 21.25 -4.40 -2.76
CA HIS A 13 20.91 -5.26 -3.89
C HIS A 13 22.00 -6.28 -4.19
N SER A 14 23.25 -5.85 -4.37
CA SER A 14 24.36 -6.75 -4.74
C SER A 14 24.79 -7.68 -3.61
N ARG A 15 24.56 -7.30 -2.35
CA ARG A 15 25.09 -8.01 -1.17
C ARG A 15 24.13 -9.07 -0.64
N LEU A 16 22.82 -8.92 -0.85
CA LEU A 16 21.79 -9.65 -0.08
C LEU A 16 20.74 -10.37 -0.92
N LEU A 17 21.02 -10.67 -2.19
CA LEU A 17 20.09 -11.35 -3.12
C LEU A 17 19.46 -12.63 -2.58
N ARG A 18 20.13 -13.35 -1.67
CA ARG A 18 19.64 -14.59 -1.06
C ARG A 18 19.22 -14.42 0.41
N HIS A 19 19.37 -13.23 0.99
CA HIS A 19 19.09 -12.98 2.39
C HIS A 19 17.58 -12.85 2.62
N ARG A 20 17.03 -13.62 3.56
CA ARG A 20 15.58 -13.75 3.76
C ARG A 20 14.89 -12.42 4.13
N PRO A 21 15.41 -11.61 5.07
CA PRO A 21 14.87 -10.26 5.33
C PRO A 21 14.84 -9.37 4.09
N TYR A 22 15.87 -9.41 3.24
CA TYR A 22 15.92 -8.62 2.02
C TYR A 22 14.85 -9.06 1.01
N LEU A 23 14.69 -10.37 0.81
CA LEU A 23 13.62 -10.92 -0.05
C LEU A 23 12.22 -10.58 0.48
N ALA A 24 12.03 -10.56 1.80
CA ALA A 24 10.77 -10.14 2.41
C ALA A 24 10.48 -8.64 2.16
N LEU A 25 11.51 -7.78 2.22
CA LEU A 25 11.39 -6.36 1.87
C LEU A 25 11.03 -6.15 0.39
N LEU A 26 11.56 -6.97 -0.53
CA LEU A 26 11.15 -6.94 -1.95
C LEU A 26 9.66 -7.25 -2.12
N GLN A 27 9.12 -8.21 -1.37
CA GLN A 27 7.68 -8.51 -1.41
C GLN A 27 6.84 -7.32 -0.92
N VAL A 28 7.27 -6.63 0.13
CA VAL A 28 6.62 -5.40 0.62
C VAL A 28 6.64 -4.32 -0.47
N GLU A 29 7.78 -4.11 -1.14
CA GLU A 29 7.89 -3.14 -2.23
C GLU A 29 6.98 -3.47 -3.42
N GLN A 30 6.88 -4.76 -3.76
CA GLN A 30 5.97 -5.22 -4.82
C GLN A 30 4.50 -5.00 -4.45
N CYS A 31 4.11 -5.29 -3.21
CA CYS A 31 2.76 -5.01 -2.71
C CYS A 31 2.44 -3.52 -2.77
N LEU A 32 3.35 -2.64 -2.37
CA LEU A 32 3.19 -1.18 -2.48
C LEU A 32 3.03 -0.73 -3.93
N LYS A 33 3.85 -1.26 -4.86
CA LYS A 33 3.72 -0.96 -6.30
C LYS A 33 2.35 -1.37 -6.85
N ARG A 34 1.85 -2.56 -6.49
CA ARG A 34 0.53 -3.05 -6.92
C ARG A 34 -0.58 -2.18 -6.35
N LEU A 35 -0.50 -1.81 -5.07
CA LEU A 35 -1.49 -0.95 -4.42
C LEU A 35 -1.54 0.44 -5.07
N TRP A 36 -0.38 1.03 -5.38
CA TRP A 36 -0.31 2.30 -6.10
C TRP A 36 -0.91 2.21 -7.50
N LYS A 37 -0.58 1.15 -8.25
CA LYS A 37 -1.13 0.91 -9.60
C LYS A 37 -2.66 0.73 -9.59
N MET A 38 -3.23 0.28 -8.48
CA MET A 38 -4.69 0.18 -8.32
C MET A 38 -5.41 1.53 -8.41
N ASN A 39 -4.70 2.63 -8.11
CA ASN A 39 -5.16 4.02 -8.19
C ASN A 39 -6.56 4.25 -7.59
N LEU A 40 -6.79 3.72 -6.39
CA LEU A 40 -8.07 3.81 -5.69
C LEU A 40 -8.51 5.26 -5.46
N VAL A 41 -7.57 6.13 -5.08
CA VAL A 41 -7.83 7.57 -4.85
C VAL A 41 -8.42 8.20 -6.11
N GLY A 42 -7.75 8.07 -7.26
CA GLY A 42 -8.27 8.63 -8.51
C GLY A 42 -9.61 8.03 -8.94
N CYS A 43 -9.86 6.74 -8.64
CA CYS A 43 -11.16 6.11 -8.91
C CYS A 43 -12.28 6.70 -8.04
N ILE A 44 -12.02 6.92 -6.75
CA ILE A 44 -12.98 7.52 -5.81
C ILE A 44 -13.22 8.99 -6.15
N GLU A 45 -12.17 9.75 -6.49
CA GLU A 45 -12.28 11.15 -6.93
C GLU A 45 -13.13 11.28 -8.20
N THR A 46 -12.96 10.35 -9.15
CA THR A 46 -13.77 10.30 -10.37
C THR A 46 -15.24 10.06 -10.05
N LEU A 47 -15.57 9.14 -9.13
CA LEU A 47 -16.94 8.97 -8.67
C LEU A 47 -17.48 10.19 -7.92
N ALA A 48 -16.68 10.78 -7.03
CA ALA A 48 -17.08 11.94 -6.25
C ALA A 48 -17.38 13.15 -7.14
N GLY A 49 -16.68 13.30 -8.27
CA GLY A 49 -16.93 14.33 -9.28
C GLY A 49 -18.27 14.19 -10.00
N LEU A 50 -18.86 13.00 -10.01
CA LEU A 50 -20.17 12.73 -10.63
C LEU A 50 -21.34 12.96 -9.68
N ILE A 51 -21.08 13.09 -8.37
CA ILE A 51 -22.12 13.34 -7.38
C ILE A 51 -22.47 14.84 -7.40
N PRO A 52 -23.72 15.24 -7.69
CA PRO A 52 -24.12 16.64 -7.68
C PRO A 52 -23.93 17.24 -6.27
N LYS A 53 -23.16 18.33 -6.17
CA LYS A 53 -22.94 19.04 -4.90
C LYS A 53 -24.23 19.74 -4.49
N LYS A 54 -24.67 19.53 -3.24
CA LYS A 54 -25.96 19.96 -2.67
C LYS A 54 -26.22 21.48 -2.63
N ASN A 55 -25.32 22.34 -3.14
CA ASN A 55 -25.31 23.79 -2.87
C ASN A 55 -25.54 24.71 -4.08
N THR A 56 -26.00 24.22 -5.24
CA THR A 56 -26.40 25.11 -6.34
C THR A 56 -27.83 24.81 -6.76
N SER A 57 -28.76 25.55 -6.16
CA SER A 57 -30.05 25.85 -6.76
C SER A 57 -29.82 26.47 -8.14
N GLN A 58 -30.56 26.00 -9.15
CA GLN A 58 -30.67 26.55 -10.51
C GLN A 58 -29.44 26.33 -11.43
N ALA A 59 -29.47 25.21 -12.16
CA ALA A 59 -29.30 25.19 -13.61
C ALA A 59 -29.65 23.78 -14.12
N HIS A 60 -30.36 23.69 -15.24
CA HIS A 60 -30.56 22.47 -16.01
C HIS A 60 -29.20 21.94 -16.52
N GLY A 61 -28.44 21.27 -15.65
CA GLY A 61 -27.25 20.52 -16.00
C GLY A 61 -27.57 19.04 -15.86
N GLU A 62 -27.41 18.29 -16.95
CA GLU A 62 -27.59 16.84 -17.00
C GLU A 62 -26.94 16.17 -15.79
N CYS A 63 -27.75 15.60 -14.90
CA CYS A 63 -27.26 14.77 -13.82
C CYS A 63 -26.58 13.57 -14.48
N LEU A 64 -25.25 13.57 -14.53
CA LEU A 64 -24.47 12.44 -15.02
C LEU A 64 -24.55 11.30 -14.01
N VAL A 65 -25.66 10.57 -14.07
CA VAL A 65 -25.89 9.38 -13.24
C VAL A 65 -24.83 8.36 -13.65
N PRO A 66 -23.96 7.91 -12.71
CA PRO A 66 -22.95 6.92 -13.02
C PRO A 66 -23.62 5.63 -13.50
N SER A 67 -23.14 5.09 -14.63
CA SER A 67 -23.68 3.86 -15.19
C SER A 67 -23.39 2.67 -14.26
N GLN A 68 -24.27 1.66 -14.25
CA GLN A 68 -24.09 0.44 -13.45
C GLN A 68 -22.72 -0.22 -13.62
N PRO A 69 -22.17 -0.38 -14.85
CA PRO A 69 -20.83 -0.96 -15.05
C PRO A 69 -19.71 -0.16 -14.38
N MET A 70 -19.87 1.17 -14.27
CA MET A 70 -18.88 2.02 -13.62
C MET A 70 -18.92 1.85 -12.11
N LEU A 71 -20.11 1.78 -11.50
CA LEU A 71 -20.27 1.50 -10.08
C LEU A 71 -19.71 0.11 -9.71
N GLU A 72 -20.01 -0.91 -10.51
CA GLU A 72 -19.46 -2.26 -10.34
C GLU A 72 -17.94 -2.27 -10.45
N THR A 73 -17.38 -1.57 -11.44
CA THR A 73 -15.91 -1.46 -11.60
C THR A 73 -15.27 -0.83 -10.37
N VAL A 74 -15.87 0.22 -9.81
CA VAL A 74 -15.32 0.87 -8.62
C VAL A 74 -15.46 -0.01 -7.39
N ALA A 75 -16.60 -0.68 -7.21
CA ALA A 75 -16.78 -1.65 -6.12
C ALA A 75 -15.73 -2.78 -6.19
N LEU A 76 -15.49 -3.33 -7.39
CA LEU A 76 -14.45 -4.34 -7.61
C LEU A 76 -13.05 -3.79 -7.35
N LYS A 77 -12.80 -2.52 -7.72
CA LYS A 77 -11.52 -1.88 -7.42
C LYS A 77 -11.31 -1.71 -5.92
N VAL A 78 -12.31 -1.21 -5.19
CA VAL A 78 -12.27 -1.08 -3.72
C VAL A 78 -12.00 -2.44 -3.08
N LEU A 79 -12.73 -3.48 -3.46
CA LEU A 79 -12.51 -4.84 -2.95
C LEU A 79 -11.10 -5.35 -3.23
N GLY A 80 -10.61 -5.19 -4.47
CA GLY A 80 -9.24 -5.55 -4.83
C GLY A 80 -8.20 -4.74 -4.06
N GLY A 81 -8.48 -3.47 -3.82
CA GLY A 81 -7.71 -2.57 -2.97
C GLY A 81 -7.56 -3.07 -1.54
N CYS A 82 -8.68 -3.38 -0.88
CA CYS A 82 -8.68 -3.93 0.48
C CYS A 82 -7.89 -5.25 0.56
N LYS A 83 -8.05 -6.13 -0.43
CA LYS A 83 -7.26 -7.37 -0.53
C LYS A 83 -5.76 -7.08 -0.63
N LEU A 84 -5.35 -6.09 -1.43
CA LEU A 84 -3.95 -5.68 -1.54
C LEU A 84 -3.41 -5.06 -0.25
N ILE A 85 -4.22 -4.27 0.47
CA ILE A 85 -3.82 -3.72 1.77
C ILE A 85 -3.62 -4.84 2.79
N LEU A 86 -4.55 -5.80 2.90
CA LEU A 86 -4.39 -6.96 3.77
C LEU A 86 -3.14 -7.78 3.43
N ARG A 87 -2.82 -7.94 2.14
CA ARG A 87 -1.58 -8.61 1.70
C ARG A 87 -0.33 -7.81 2.05
N LEU A 88 -0.35 -6.49 1.87
CA LEU A 88 0.75 -5.60 2.26
C LEU A 88 1.02 -5.72 3.76
N LEU A 89 -0.04 -5.66 4.56
CA LEU A 89 -0.01 -5.86 5.99
C LEU A 89 0.66 -7.21 6.32
N ASP A 90 0.15 -8.34 5.83
CA ASP A 90 0.74 -9.67 6.07
C ASP A 90 2.24 -9.74 5.69
N CYS A 91 2.62 -9.18 4.54
CA CYS A 91 4.02 -9.07 4.13
C CYS A 91 4.86 -8.24 5.11
N CYS A 92 4.34 -7.11 5.61
CA CYS A 92 5.02 -6.27 6.58
C CYS A 92 5.29 -7.03 7.89
N CYS A 93 4.31 -7.76 8.41
CA CYS A 93 4.47 -8.58 9.62
C CYS A 93 5.54 -9.67 9.43
N LYS A 94 5.49 -10.40 8.31
CA LYS A 94 6.49 -11.45 8.00
C LYS A 94 7.90 -10.87 7.89
N ALA A 95 8.05 -9.76 7.18
CA ALA A 95 9.33 -9.09 7.03
C ALA A 95 9.85 -8.54 8.38
N PHE A 96 8.95 -8.06 9.25
CA PHE A 96 9.30 -7.52 10.55
C PHE A 96 9.82 -8.63 11.47
N LEU A 97 9.08 -9.75 11.56
CA LEU A 97 9.48 -10.90 12.36
C LEU A 97 10.83 -11.47 11.88
N LEU A 98 11.05 -11.55 10.57
CA LEU A 98 12.34 -11.95 10.02
C LEU A 98 13.44 -10.94 10.40
N SER A 99 13.18 -9.64 10.29
CA SER A 99 14.17 -8.62 10.62
C SER A 99 14.57 -8.67 12.11
N VAL A 100 13.59 -8.81 13.01
CA VAL A 100 13.85 -8.96 14.45
C VAL A 100 14.62 -10.26 14.74
N LYS A 101 14.24 -11.37 14.12
CA LYS A 101 14.96 -12.65 14.29
C LYS A 101 16.43 -12.53 13.92
N HIS A 102 16.73 -11.94 12.77
CA HIS A 102 18.10 -11.74 12.31
C HIS A 102 18.86 -10.69 13.14
N LEU A 103 18.15 -9.69 13.69
CA LEU A 103 18.73 -8.73 14.63
C LEU A 103 19.15 -9.40 15.94
N CYS A 104 18.33 -10.31 16.48
CA CYS A 104 18.68 -11.11 17.66
C CYS A 104 19.83 -12.10 17.40
N SER A 105 20.10 -12.44 16.14
CA SER A 105 21.27 -13.22 15.72
C SER A 105 22.48 -12.34 15.39
N GLU A 106 22.40 -11.03 15.65
CA GLU A 106 23.45 -10.03 15.38
C GLU A 106 23.84 -9.92 13.89
N GLU A 107 22.98 -10.41 12.99
CA GLU A 107 23.22 -10.37 11.55
C GLU A 107 22.69 -9.06 10.96
N PHE A 108 23.51 -8.39 10.13
CA PHE A 108 23.11 -7.20 9.38
C PHE A 108 22.35 -6.16 10.23
N ILE A 109 22.86 -5.88 11.44
CA ILE A 109 22.21 -5.05 12.48
C ILE A 109 21.60 -3.78 11.89
N LEU A 110 22.39 -2.97 11.17
CA LEU A 110 21.94 -1.72 10.58
C LEU A 110 20.71 -1.90 9.67
N LEU A 111 20.76 -2.90 8.77
CA LEU A 111 19.66 -3.18 7.85
C LEU A 111 18.41 -3.62 8.62
N ASN A 112 18.56 -4.56 9.55
CA ASN A 112 17.43 -5.13 10.28
C ASN A 112 16.79 -4.12 11.24
N THR A 113 17.56 -3.20 11.84
CA THR A 113 17.03 -2.07 12.61
C THR A 113 16.24 -1.11 11.73
N VAL A 114 16.80 -0.69 10.59
CA VAL A 114 16.11 0.22 9.64
C VAL A 114 14.84 -0.44 9.08
N ALA A 115 14.92 -1.71 8.70
CA ALA A 115 13.80 -2.49 8.19
C ALA A 115 12.69 -2.59 9.23
N SER A 116 13.01 -2.95 10.48
CA SER A 116 12.04 -3.07 11.55
C SER A 116 11.26 -1.77 11.76
N GLY A 117 11.96 -0.63 11.85
CA GLY A 117 11.32 0.68 12.00
C GLY A 117 10.44 1.08 10.80
N LEU A 118 10.90 0.82 9.58
CA LEU A 118 10.12 1.10 8.36
C LEU A 118 8.87 0.23 8.25
N LEU A 119 8.99 -1.06 8.56
CA LEU A 119 7.88 -2.01 8.50
C LEU A 119 6.81 -1.71 9.54
N SER A 120 7.19 -1.33 10.77
CA SER A 120 6.24 -0.92 11.80
C SER A 120 5.44 0.33 11.40
N ARG A 121 6.12 1.34 10.83
CA ARG A 121 5.44 2.57 10.37
C ARG A 121 4.51 2.30 9.18
N LEU A 122 4.96 1.52 8.20
CA LEU A 122 4.11 1.08 7.09
C LEU A 122 2.88 0.33 7.60
N TRP A 123 3.07 -0.67 8.47
CA TRP A 123 1.96 -1.43 9.04
C TRP A 123 0.96 -0.51 9.74
N PHE A 124 1.42 0.39 10.60
CA PHE A 124 0.54 1.30 11.33
C PHE A 124 -0.29 2.19 10.39
N VAL A 125 0.35 2.81 9.38
CA VAL A 125 -0.32 3.68 8.41
C VAL A 125 -1.41 2.92 7.63
N TYR A 126 -1.10 1.72 7.14
CA TYR A 126 -2.04 0.95 6.32
C TYR A 126 -3.09 0.19 7.14
N SER A 127 -2.81 -0.13 8.40
CA SER A 127 -3.79 -0.72 9.31
C SER A 127 -4.87 0.30 9.68
N LYS A 128 -4.49 1.57 9.86
CA LYS A 128 -5.46 2.67 10.04
C LYS A 128 -6.38 2.83 8.83
N ALA A 129 -5.88 2.64 7.61
CA ALA A 129 -6.69 2.71 6.40
C ALA A 129 -7.73 1.57 6.27
N CYS A 130 -7.56 0.44 6.98
CA CYS A 130 -8.55 -0.65 7.03
C CYS A 130 -9.60 -0.50 8.14
N LEU A 131 -9.41 0.43 9.09
CA LEU A 131 -10.33 0.66 10.21
C LEU A 131 -11.36 1.78 9.92
N VAL A 132 -11.33 2.34 8.71
CA VAL A 132 -12.27 3.35 8.19
C VAL A 132 -13.14 2.68 7.14
#